data_AF-A0A410S462-F1
#
_entry.id   AF-A0A410S462-F1
#
_cell.length_a   1.000
_cell.length_b   1.000
_cell.length_c   1.000
_cell.angle_alpha   90.00
_cell.angle_beta   90.00
_cell.angle_gamma   90.00
#
_symmetry.space_group_name_H-M   'P 1'
#
loop_
_entity.id
_entity.type
_entity.pdbx_description
1 polymer ?
#
loop_
_entity_poly.entity_id
_entity_poly.type
_entity_poly.pdbx_seq_one_letter_code
_entity_poly.pdbx_strand_id
1 'polypeptide(L)'
;MRYLRLPVGAGALVEFDVNQGDAEPTTLYEGRVESMLLSDLGPLDSPTRLYGYVWTSGPQVVIRYYEARPPDSAARVPICAVVRMAQGQMLKLSGSLPGTAVIKYSRGGVFIVDKFL
;
A
#
# COMPACT_ATOMS: atom_id res chain seq x y z
N MET A 1 -16.10 -0.74 7.22
CA MET A 1 -15.90 0.72 7.02
C MET A 1 -17.20 1.44 6.63
N ARG A 2 -18.14 1.57 7.58
CA ARG A 2 -19.49 2.09 7.28
C ARG A 2 -19.51 3.60 6.93
N TYR A 3 -18.57 4.38 7.46
CA TYR A 3 -18.48 5.83 7.25
C TYR A 3 -18.04 6.22 5.84
N LEU A 4 -17.06 5.50 5.27
CA LEU A 4 -16.57 5.76 3.90
C LEU A 4 -17.41 5.06 2.82
N ARG A 5 -18.39 4.22 3.19
CA ARG A 5 -19.16 3.36 2.27
C ARG A 5 -18.29 2.56 1.29
N LEU A 6 -17.05 2.25 1.68
CA LEU A 6 -16.12 1.44 0.91
C LEU A 6 -16.43 -0.05 1.10
N PRO A 7 -16.81 -0.79 0.04
CA PRO A 7 -17.05 -2.21 0.14
C PRO A 7 -15.73 -2.98 0.25
N VAL A 8 -15.77 -4.13 0.92
CA VAL A 8 -14.66 -5.09 0.90
C VAL A 8 -14.40 -5.51 -0.54
N GLY A 9 -13.13 -5.49 -0.95
CA GLY A 9 -12.71 -5.76 -2.33
C GLY A 9 -12.67 -4.53 -3.24
N ALA A 10 -13.15 -3.35 -2.81
CA ALA A 10 -12.87 -2.12 -3.53
C ALA A 10 -11.35 -1.93 -3.65
N GLY A 11 -10.87 -1.57 -4.83
CA GLY A 11 -9.45 -1.43 -5.08
C GLY A 11 -9.09 -0.28 -6.01
N ALA A 12 -7.83 0.11 -5.94
CA ALA A 12 -7.24 1.22 -6.67
C ALA A 12 -5.76 0.95 -6.93
N LEU A 13 -5.12 1.79 -7.76
CA LEU A 13 -3.68 1.78 -7.95
C LEU A 13 -2.99 2.60 -6.85
N VAL A 14 -1.86 2.11 -6.35
CA VAL A 14 -1.06 2.75 -5.29
C VAL A 14 0.43 2.76 -5.67
N GLU A 15 1.12 3.84 -5.30
CA GLU A 15 2.58 3.91 -5.19
C GLU A 15 3.01 3.47 -3.78
N PHE A 16 3.88 2.47 -3.68
CA PHE A 16 4.18 1.82 -2.39
C PHE A 16 4.96 2.70 -1.42
N ASP A 17 5.87 3.54 -1.89
CA ASP A 17 6.60 4.50 -1.05
C ASP A 17 6.74 5.81 -1.79
N VAL A 18 6.15 6.87 -1.24
CA VAL A 18 6.11 8.20 -1.85
C VAL A 18 7.48 8.84 -1.95
N ASN A 19 8.45 8.36 -1.16
CA ASN A 19 9.83 8.83 -1.19
C ASN A 19 10.66 8.16 -2.29
N GLN A 20 10.12 7.12 -2.92
CA GLN A 20 10.81 6.30 -3.93
C GLN A 20 10.02 6.21 -5.24
N GLY A 21 9.16 7.20 -5.51
CA GLY A 21 8.29 7.21 -6.68
C GLY A 21 9.06 6.92 -7.98
N ASP A 22 8.52 5.98 -8.76
CA ASP A 22 9.01 5.58 -10.09
C ASP A 22 10.36 4.85 -10.11
N ALA A 23 10.86 4.41 -8.94
CA ALA A 23 12.06 3.58 -8.87
C ALA A 23 11.76 2.12 -9.26
N GLU A 24 12.33 1.63 -10.37
CA GLU A 24 12.27 0.22 -10.76
C GLU A 24 13.67 -0.37 -10.94
N PRO A 25 14.09 -1.38 -10.15
CA PRO A 25 13.38 -1.95 -9.01
C PRO A 25 13.32 -0.99 -7.81
N THR A 26 12.34 -1.18 -6.93
CA THR A 26 12.22 -0.40 -5.68
C THR A 26 12.69 -1.22 -4.48
N THR A 27 13.17 -0.54 -3.44
CA THR A 27 13.56 -1.17 -2.17
C THR A 27 12.60 -0.75 -1.07
N LEU A 28 11.79 -1.69 -0.60
CA LEU A 28 10.92 -1.47 0.54
C LEU A 28 11.67 -1.80 1.84
N TYR A 29 11.54 -0.91 2.82
CA TYR A 29 12.10 -1.08 4.15
C TYR A 29 11.01 -1.56 5.10
N GLU A 30 11.33 -2.52 5.96
CA GLU A 30 10.42 -2.92 7.03
C GLU A 30 10.17 -1.77 7.99
N GLY A 31 8.90 -1.50 8.28
CA GLY A 31 8.56 -0.33 9.08
C GLY A 31 7.32 0.41 8.58
N ARG A 32 7.13 1.60 9.15
CA ARG A 32 6.06 2.52 8.74
C ARG A 32 6.34 3.05 7.34
N VAL A 33 5.29 3.16 6.53
CA VAL A 33 5.37 3.69 5.17
C VAL A 33 4.28 4.71 4.91
N GLU A 34 4.60 5.70 4.09
CA GLU A 34 3.63 6.58 3.44
C GLU A 34 3.56 6.21 1.96
N SER A 35 2.37 5.86 1.52
CA SER A 35 2.05 5.50 0.14
C SER A 35 1.06 6.52 -0.43
N MET A 36 0.78 6.44 -1.73
CA MET A 36 -0.14 7.37 -2.38
C MET A 36 -1.02 6.66 -3.38
N LEU A 37 -2.33 6.92 -3.33
CA LEU A 37 -3.24 6.49 -4.37
C LEU A 37 -2.88 7.18 -5.69
N LEU A 38 -2.80 6.39 -6.75
CA LEU A 38 -2.61 6.86 -8.12
C LEU A 38 -3.94 6.90 -8.90
N SER A 39 -4.98 6.25 -8.38
CA SER A 39 -6.36 6.32 -8.85
C SER A 39 -7.32 6.38 -7.67
N ASP A 40 -8.54 6.85 -7.91
CA ASP A 40 -9.54 7.00 -6.84
C ASP A 40 -9.92 5.64 -6.22
N LEU A 41 -10.17 5.65 -4.91
CA LEU A 41 -10.67 4.51 -4.15
C LEU A 41 -11.99 4.91 -3.48
N GLY A 42 -13.09 4.74 -4.21
CA GLY A 42 -14.41 5.19 -3.76
C GLY A 42 -14.41 6.71 -3.51
N PRO A 43 -14.68 7.20 -2.28
CA PRO A 43 -14.65 8.63 -1.96
C PRO A 43 -13.24 9.16 -1.63
N LEU A 44 -12.20 8.32 -1.74
CA LEU A 44 -10.81 8.73 -1.51
C LEU A 44 -10.18 9.07 -2.86
N ASP A 45 -10.20 10.36 -3.20
CA ASP A 45 -9.66 10.85 -4.47
C ASP A 45 -8.14 10.76 -4.50
N SER A 46 -7.57 10.49 -5.66
CA SER A 46 -6.13 10.65 -5.88
C SER A 46 -5.75 12.15 -5.78
N PRO A 47 -4.62 12.53 -5.15
CA PRO A 47 -3.59 11.69 -4.54
C PRO A 47 -3.73 11.50 -3.01
N THR A 48 -4.72 10.73 -2.56
CA THR A 48 -4.85 10.37 -1.13
C THR A 48 -3.59 9.67 -0.61
N ARG A 49 -3.05 10.16 0.51
CA ARG A 49 -1.93 9.51 1.22
C ARG A 49 -2.44 8.34 2.04
N LEU A 50 -1.75 7.21 1.98
CA LEU A 50 -2.03 6.04 2.81
C LEU A 50 -0.89 5.83 3.80
N TYR A 51 -1.22 5.62 5.07
CA TYR A 51 -0.25 5.35 6.13
C TYR A 51 -0.39 3.91 6.56
N GLY A 52 0.75 3.21 6.59
CA GLY A 52 0.78 1.77 6.75
C GLY A 52 2.06 1.25 7.34
N TYR A 53 2.21 -0.07 7.26
CA TYR A 53 3.41 -0.78 7.65
C TYR A 53 3.76 -1.83 6.59
N VAL A 54 5.05 -1.99 6.35
CA VAL A 54 5.65 -2.97 5.45
C VAL A 54 6.29 -4.07 6.29
N TRP A 55 5.99 -5.32 5.98
CA TRP A 55 6.68 -6.49 6.53
C TRP A 55 7.52 -7.15 5.45
N THR A 56 8.76 -7.44 5.80
CA THR A 56 9.75 -8.05 4.90
C THR A 56 10.31 -9.34 5.47
N SER A 57 9.64 -10.03 6.39
CA SER A 57 10.15 -11.30 6.94
C SER A 57 9.93 -12.51 6.01
N GLY A 58 8.80 -12.54 5.29
CA GLY A 58 8.42 -13.64 4.39
C GLY A 58 9.04 -13.57 2.98
N PRO A 59 8.80 -14.56 2.10
CA PRO A 59 9.25 -14.51 0.70
C PRO A 59 8.53 -13.44 -0.14
N GLN A 60 7.35 -13.01 0.33
CA GLN A 60 6.59 -11.91 -0.25
C GLN A 60 6.53 -10.75 0.73
N VAL A 61 6.57 -9.54 0.17
CA VAL A 61 6.33 -8.31 0.94
C VAL A 61 4.85 -8.20 1.25
N VAL A 62 4.54 -7.83 2.48
CA VAL A 62 3.17 -7.52 2.91
C VAL A 62 3.12 -6.04 3.26
N ILE A 63 2.14 -5.33 2.71
CA ILE A 63 1.87 -3.93 3.07
C ILE A 63 0.41 -3.83 3.51
N ARG A 64 0.20 -3.24 4.70
CA ARG A 64 -1.14 -2.98 5.26
C ARG A 64 -1.26 -1.50 5.61
N TYR A 65 -2.37 -0.89 5.22
CA TYR A 65 -2.67 0.51 5.49
C TYR A 65 -3.79 0.64 6.51
N TYR A 66 -3.57 1.47 7.52
CA TYR A 66 -4.49 1.69 8.64
C TYR A 66 -5.13 3.08 8.61
N GLU A 67 -4.56 4.03 7.88
CA GLU A 67 -5.07 5.41 7.75
C GLU A 67 -4.97 5.90 6.31
N ALA A 68 -5.92 6.73 5.90
CA ALA A 68 -5.90 7.48 4.66
C ALA A 68 -6.08 8.98 4.94
N ARG A 69 -5.41 9.85 4.18
CA ARG A 69 -5.60 11.30 4.21
C ARG A 69 -5.85 11.80 2.78
N PRO A 70 -7.12 12.11 2.43
CA PRO A 70 -7.43 12.79 1.19
C PRO A 70 -6.69 14.14 1.06
N PRO A 71 -6.38 14.60 -0.17
CA PRO A 71 -5.61 15.82 -0.41
C PRO A 71 -6.15 17.05 0.32
N ASP A 72 -7.47 17.23 0.30
CA ASP A 72 -8.15 18.40 0.86
C ASP A 72 -8.69 18.17 2.29
N SER A 73 -8.31 17.07 2.93
CA SER A 73 -8.78 16.72 4.27
C SER A 73 -7.70 16.96 5.32
N ALA A 74 -8.03 17.77 6.34
CA ALA A 74 -7.23 17.88 7.56
C ALA A 74 -7.28 16.60 8.41
N ALA A 75 -8.34 15.79 8.26
CA ALA A 75 -8.56 14.59 9.04
C ALA A 75 -8.05 13.33 8.32
N ARG A 76 -7.41 12.45 9.08
CA ARG A 76 -7.15 11.08 8.65
C ARG A 76 -8.37 10.22 8.91
N VAL A 77 -8.65 9.30 8.00
CA VAL A 77 -9.73 8.32 8.13
C VAL A 77 -9.16 6.92 8.31
N PRO A 78 -9.65 6.15 9.29
CA PRO A 78 -9.17 4.79 9.49
C PRO A 78 -9.62 3.88 8.35
N ILE A 79 -8.69 3.06 7.86
CA ILE A 79 -8.92 2.05 6.82
C ILE A 79 -8.25 0.72 7.22
N CYS A 80 -8.48 -0.29 6.40
CA CYS A 80 -7.99 -1.65 6.46
C CYS A 80 -7.80 -2.02 5.01
N ALA A 81 -6.64 -1.69 4.46
CA ALA A 81 -6.32 -1.97 3.08
C ALA A 81 -5.03 -2.76 2.99
N VAL A 82 -4.92 -3.60 1.98
CA VAL A 82 -3.75 -4.44 1.74
C VAL A 82 -3.31 -4.27 0.31
N VAL A 83 -2.00 -4.27 0.09
CA VAL A 83 -1.48 -4.48 -1.26
C VAL A 83 -1.68 -5.94 -1.62
N ARG A 84 -2.33 -6.19 -2.76
CA ARG A 84 -2.44 -7.52 -3.36
C ARG A 84 -2.13 -7.41 -4.83
N MET A 85 -1.21 -8.24 -5.28
CA MET A 85 -0.86 -8.34 -6.69
C MET A 85 -0.86 -9.80 -7.10
N ALA A 86 -1.31 -10.07 -8.33
CA ALA A 86 -1.31 -11.41 -8.87
C ALA A 86 0.11 -11.84 -9.26
N GLN A 87 0.28 -13.13 -9.61
CA GLN A 87 1.47 -13.63 -10.30
C GLN A 87 2.81 -13.35 -9.58
N GLY A 88 2.78 -13.21 -8.24
CA GLY A 88 3.99 -13.06 -7.44
C GLY A 88 4.69 -11.71 -7.57
N GLN A 89 4.01 -10.64 -7.99
CA GLN A 89 4.65 -9.31 -8.13
C GLN A 89 5.17 -8.72 -6.80
N MET A 90 4.71 -9.24 -5.66
CA MET A 90 5.24 -8.90 -4.33
C MET A 90 6.36 -9.85 -3.86
N LEU A 91 6.82 -10.78 -4.70
CA LEU A 91 7.97 -11.62 -4.40
C LEU A 91 9.24 -10.78 -4.34
N LYS A 92 10.03 -11.02 -3.30
CA LYS A 92 11.36 -10.42 -3.18
C LYS A 92 12.27 -10.94 -4.27
N LEU A 93 13.04 -10.03 -4.85
CA LEU A 93 14.18 -10.39 -5.67
C LEU A 93 15.31 -10.95 -4.80
N SER A 94 16.11 -11.83 -5.40
CA SER A 94 17.31 -12.38 -4.78
C SER A 94 18.26 -11.27 -4.33
N GLY A 95 18.83 -11.41 -3.13
CA GLY A 95 19.76 -10.42 -2.57
C GLY A 95 19.10 -9.37 -1.66
N SER A 96 17.79 -9.45 -1.42
CA SER A 96 17.13 -8.64 -0.37
C SER A 96 17.78 -8.89 0.99
N LEU A 97 18.21 -7.83 1.67
CA LEU A 97 18.85 -7.91 2.98
C LEU A 97 17.79 -8.05 4.10
N PRO A 98 18.18 -8.50 5.31
CA PRO A 98 17.27 -8.49 6.46
C PRO A 98 16.69 -7.09 6.70
N GLY A 99 15.36 -7.02 6.87
CA GLY A 99 14.64 -5.74 7.05
C GLY A 99 14.39 -4.96 5.75
N THR A 100 14.76 -5.50 4.59
CA THR A 100 14.45 -4.90 3.29
C THR A 100 13.89 -5.91 2.31
N ALA A 101 13.26 -5.39 1.26
CA ALA A 101 12.78 -6.17 0.15
C ALA A 101 12.95 -5.40 -1.15
N VAL A 102 13.76 -5.92 -2.05
CA VAL A 102 13.87 -5.42 -3.42
C VAL A 102 12.77 -6.08 -4.23
N ILE A 103 11.87 -5.29 -4.82
CA ILE A 103 10.78 -5.79 -5.66
C ILE A 103 10.80 -5.10 -7.02
N LYS A 104 10.25 -5.78 -8.03
CA LYS A 104 10.33 -5.33 -9.42
C LYS A 104 9.57 -4.01 -9.66
N TYR A 105 8.43 -3.83 -9.01
CA TYR A 105 7.51 -2.72 -9.27
C TYR A 105 7.35 -1.86 -8.01
N SER A 106 7.33 -0.54 -8.17
CA SER A 106 7.03 0.40 -7.08
C SER A 106 5.53 0.67 -6.91
N ARG A 107 4.72 0.11 -7.79
CA ARG A 107 3.27 0.33 -7.87
C ARG A 107 2.49 -0.98 -7.84
N GLY A 108 1.25 -0.92 -7.37
CA GLY A 108 0.35 -2.05 -7.46
C GLY A 108 -1.08 -1.77 -7.03
N GLY A 109 -1.88 -2.83 -6.98
CA GLY A 109 -3.26 -2.80 -6.51
C GLY A 109 -3.32 -2.79 -4.99
N VAL A 110 -4.08 -1.83 -4.45
CA VAL A 110 -4.49 -1.81 -3.04
C VAL A 110 -5.98 -2.15 -2.95
N PHE A 111 -6.36 -2.96 -1.95
CA PHE A 111 -7.73 -3.44 -1.79
C PHE A 111 -8.20 -3.31 -0.36
N ILE A 112 -9.45 -2.88 -0.17
CA ILE A 112 -10.13 -2.84 1.11
C ILE A 112 -10.43 -4.26 1.60
N VAL A 113 -10.10 -4.53 2.86
CA VAL A 113 -10.43 -5.77 3.57
C VAL A 113 -11.30 -5.48 4.78
N ASP A 114 -12.03 -6.49 5.25
CA ASP A 114 -12.88 -6.35 6.44
C ASP A 114 -12.06 -6.07 7.70
N LYS A 115 -10.98 -6.84 7.88
CA LYS A 115 -10.01 -6.72 8.97
C LYS A 115 -8.67 -7.32 8.58
N PHE A 116 -7.65 -6.99 9.37
CA PHE A 116 -6.37 -7.71 9.33
C PHE A 116 -6.47 -8.98 10.16
N LEU A 117 -6.11 -10.11 9.55
CA LEU A 117 -5.88 -11.38 10.25
C LEU A 117 -4.41 -11.48 10.66
#